data_AF-A0A7V8VIT3-F1
#
_entry.id   AF-A0A7V8VIT3-F1
#
_cell.length_a   1.000
_cell.length_b   1.000
_cell.length_c   1.000
_cell.angle_alpha   90.00
_cell.angle_beta   90.00
_cell.angle_gamma   90.00
#
_symmetry.space_group_name_H-M   'P 1'
#
loop_
_entity.id
_entity.type
_entity.pdbx_description
1 polymer ?
#
loop_
_entity_poly.entity_id
_entity_poly.type
_entity_poly.pdbx_seq_one_letter_code
_entity_poly.pdbx_strand_id
1 'polypeptide(L)'
;NQGYVRLNLRGRERDGIVDPGATDELCARIAAGLGEFRDPDGTQSVASVERVAELHRGRHTERLPDLVVRWSERPATRLRYVSSERLGVVHRQGGASGRSGNHTAGDAWALVVAGEGGVVQALEPSRPPRLVDVAATVCELTGTPRGQLPGEPLLG
;
A
#
# COMPACT_ATOMS: atom_id res chain seq x y z
N ASN A 1 0.79 7.72 -1.48
CA ASN A 1 2.08 7.06 -1.13
C ASN A 1 1.86 6.42 0.22
N GLN A 2 2.41 5.25 0.53
CA GLN A 2 2.32 4.66 1.89
C GLN A 2 3.70 4.66 2.54
N GLY A 3 3.74 4.76 3.86
CA GLY A 3 4.94 4.50 4.65
C GLY A 3 5.00 3.02 5.04
N TYR A 4 6.20 2.49 5.23
CA TYR A 4 6.40 1.10 5.64
C TYR A 4 7.38 1.05 6.81
N VAL A 5 7.02 0.31 7.86
CA VAL A 5 7.92 0.06 9.00
C VAL A 5 8.20 -1.43 9.06
N ARG A 6 9.49 -1.77 9.05
CA ARG A 6 9.98 -3.13 9.29
C ARG A 6 10.86 -3.11 10.53
N LEU A 7 10.49 -3.90 11.52
CA LEU A 7 11.25 -4.08 12.74
C LEU A 7 12.52 -4.87 12.44
N ASN A 8 13.63 -4.44 13.05
CA ASN A 8 14.89 -5.19 13.03
C ASN A 8 14.80 -6.41 13.96
N LEU A 9 13.99 -7.39 13.55
CA LEU A 9 13.54 -8.51 14.35
C LEU A 9 14.59 -9.63 14.42
N ARG A 10 14.91 -10.09 15.63
CA ARG A 10 15.84 -11.21 15.84
C ARG A 10 15.32 -12.48 15.18
N GLY A 11 16.21 -13.16 14.44
CA GLY A 11 15.89 -14.39 13.71
C GLY A 11 15.20 -14.18 12.36
N ARG A 12 14.79 -12.94 12.04
CA ARG A 12 14.28 -12.57 10.70
C ARG A 12 15.28 -11.72 9.94
N GLU A 13 15.87 -10.72 10.61
CA GLU A 13 16.91 -9.87 10.04
C GLU A 13 18.30 -10.34 10.49
N ARG A 14 19.33 -10.11 9.65
CA ARG A 14 20.72 -10.54 9.90
C ARG A 14 21.23 -10.08 11.27
N ASP A 15 21.04 -8.80 11.59
CA ASP A 15 21.52 -8.17 12.82
C ASP A 15 20.34 -7.82 13.75
N GLY A 16 19.33 -8.67 13.79
CA GLY A 16 18.07 -8.42 14.49
C GLY A 16 18.23 -8.21 16.01
N ILE A 17 17.79 -7.05 16.49
CA ILE A 17 17.88 -6.64 17.90
C ILE A 17 16.55 -6.68 18.65
N VAL A 18 15.43 -6.61 17.93
CA VAL A 18 14.09 -6.63 18.52
C VAL A 18 13.73 -8.06 18.92
N ASP A 19 13.34 -8.25 20.17
CA ASP A 19 12.81 -9.52 20.67
C ASP A 19 11.46 -9.83 20.01
N PRO A 20 11.26 -11.02 19.41
CA PRO A 20 9.97 -11.48 18.93
C PRO A 20 8.81 -11.33 19.93
N GLY A 21 9.06 -11.56 21.22
CA GLY A 21 8.06 -11.39 22.27
C GLY A 21 7.60 -9.94 22.49
N ALA A 22 8.38 -8.95 22.03
CA ALA A 22 8.07 -7.53 22.17
C ALA A 22 7.43 -6.92 20.91
N THR A 23 7.23 -7.72 19.84
CA THR A 23 6.78 -7.23 18.53
C THR A 23 5.45 -6.50 18.62
N ASP A 24 4.46 -7.10 19.27
CA ASP A 24 3.11 -6.53 19.35
C ASP A 24 3.09 -5.21 20.12
N GLU A 25 3.76 -5.17 21.27
CA GLU A 25 3.87 -3.96 22.08
C GLU A 25 4.62 -2.84 21.33
N LEU A 26 5.72 -3.16 20.66
CA LEU A 26 6.48 -2.19 19.89
C LEU A 26 5.67 -1.65 18.71
N CYS A 27 4.98 -2.52 17.96
CA CYS A 27 4.07 -2.12 16.90
C CYS A 27 2.97 -1.19 17.40
N ALA A 28 2.33 -1.52 18.54
CA ALA A 28 1.29 -0.69 19.14
C ALA A 28 1.83 0.70 19.55
N ARG A 29 3.02 0.75 20.17
CA ARG A 29 3.67 2.02 20.54
C ARG A 29 4.03 2.88 19.33
N ILE A 30 4.56 2.27 18.26
CA ILE A 30 4.88 2.98 17.01
C ILE A 30 3.59 3.53 16.38
N ALA A 31 2.54 2.71 16.27
CA ALA A 31 1.26 3.11 15.71
C ALA A 31 0.64 4.27 16.49
N ALA A 32 0.61 4.18 17.82
CA ALA A 32 0.11 5.25 18.69
C ALA A 32 0.92 6.54 18.53
N GLY A 33 2.26 6.45 18.50
CA GLY A 33 3.12 7.62 18.32
C GLY A 33 2.95 8.30 16.96
N LEU A 34 2.86 7.52 15.89
CA LEU A 34 2.59 8.06 14.54
C LEU A 34 1.21 8.71 14.46
N GLY A 35 0.21 8.14 15.14
CA GLY A 35 -1.16 8.68 15.18
C GLY A 35 -1.31 10.03 15.90
N GLU A 36 -0.29 10.50 16.62
CA GLU A 36 -0.30 11.81 17.29
C GLU A 36 0.09 12.96 16.36
N PHE A 37 0.73 12.69 15.22
CA PHE A 37 1.18 13.76 14.34
C PHE A 37 0.01 14.49 13.68
N ARG A 38 0.14 15.82 13.63
CA ARG A 38 -0.80 16.76 13.03
C ARG A 38 -0.10 17.64 12.01
N ASP A 39 -0.87 18.03 11.01
CA ASP A 39 -0.50 19.06 10.06
C ASP A 39 -0.60 20.46 10.70
N PRO A 40 -0.05 21.51 10.07
CA PRO A 40 -0.05 22.87 10.63
C PRO A 40 -1.43 23.46 10.97
N ASP A 41 -2.50 22.95 10.36
CA ASP A 41 -3.88 23.35 10.63
C ASP A 41 -4.59 22.43 11.65
N GLY A 42 -3.86 21.50 12.26
CA GLY A 42 -4.36 20.61 13.31
C GLY A 42 -5.04 19.33 12.81
N THR A 43 -5.12 19.08 11.50
CA THR A 43 -5.66 17.81 10.99
C THR A 43 -4.65 16.67 11.15
N GLN A 44 -5.12 15.42 11.13
CA GLN A 44 -4.23 14.25 11.23
C GLN A 44 -3.35 14.09 9.99
N SER A 45 -2.04 13.95 10.20
CA SER A 45 -1.09 13.67 9.10
C SER A 45 -1.10 12.20 8.68
N VAL A 46 -1.39 11.30 9.63
CA VAL A 46 -1.49 9.85 9.44
C VAL A 46 -2.95 9.45 9.54
N ALA A 47 -3.49 8.85 8.48
CA ALA A 47 -4.86 8.36 8.42
C ALA A 47 -5.03 7.03 9.16
N SER A 48 -4.08 6.10 9.00
CA SER A 48 -4.07 4.84 9.74
C SER A 48 -2.66 4.24 9.81
N VAL A 49 -2.45 3.35 10.78
CA VAL A 49 -1.28 2.47 10.83
C VAL A 49 -1.80 1.04 10.95
N GLU A 50 -1.52 0.22 9.95
CA GLU A 50 -2.12 -1.10 9.79
C GLU A 50 -1.08 -2.20 10.03
N ARG A 51 -1.43 -3.23 10.83
CA ARG A 51 -0.57 -4.40 11.03
C ARG A 51 -0.71 -5.35 9.85
N VAL A 52 0.40 -5.58 9.15
CA VAL A 52 0.39 -6.39 7.93
C VAL A 52 0.02 -7.84 8.20
N ALA A 53 0.43 -8.40 9.34
CA ALA A 53 0.09 -9.76 9.74
C ALA A 53 -1.43 -9.99 9.89
N GLU A 54 -2.21 -8.93 10.14
CA GLU A 54 -3.67 -9.00 10.22
C GLU A 54 -4.34 -8.92 8.84
N LEU A 55 -3.75 -8.15 7.92
CA LEU A 55 -4.28 -7.90 6.58
C LEU A 55 -3.91 -8.99 5.56
N HIS A 56 -2.70 -9.53 5.68
CA HIS A 56 -2.13 -10.42 4.68
C HIS A 56 -1.61 -11.71 5.31
N ARG A 57 -2.25 -12.82 4.92
CA ARG A 57 -1.82 -14.17 5.28
C ARG A 57 -1.28 -14.87 4.04
N GLY A 58 -0.09 -15.45 4.15
CA GLY A 58 0.49 -16.22 3.06
C GLY A 58 1.92 -16.66 3.35
N ARG A 59 2.44 -17.53 2.47
CA ARG A 59 3.78 -18.13 2.57
C ARG A 59 4.97 -17.15 2.52
N HIS A 60 4.70 -15.86 2.26
CA HIS A 60 5.70 -14.82 2.08
C HIS A 60 5.46 -13.59 2.97
N THR A 61 4.56 -13.69 3.96
CA THR A 61 4.25 -12.57 4.87
C THR A 61 5.50 -12.10 5.63
N GLU A 62 6.48 -12.98 5.87
CA GLU A 62 7.76 -12.64 6.50
C GLU A 62 8.61 -11.62 5.71
N ARG A 63 8.34 -11.48 4.41
CA ARG A 63 9.01 -10.51 3.52
C ARG A 63 8.34 -9.15 3.49
N LEU A 64 7.14 -9.04 4.05
CA LEU A 64 6.38 -7.81 4.09
C LEU A 64 6.82 -6.94 5.29
N PRO A 65 6.55 -5.62 5.28
CA PRO A 65 6.74 -4.79 6.47
C PRO A 65 5.84 -5.26 7.62
N ASP A 66 6.16 -4.86 8.85
CA ASP A 66 5.31 -5.15 10.01
C ASP A 66 4.12 -4.19 10.08
N LEU A 67 4.35 -2.91 9.72
CA LEU A 67 3.33 -1.88 9.66
C LEU A 67 3.29 -1.19 8.29
N VAL A 68 2.09 -0.89 7.83
CA VAL A 68 1.82 0.04 6.73
C VAL A 68 1.23 1.32 7.32
N VAL A 69 1.88 2.45 7.05
CA VAL A 69 1.41 3.78 7.45
C VAL A 69 0.65 4.39 6.27
N ARG A 70 -0.63 4.63 6.47
CA ARG A 70 -1.44 5.37 5.49
C ARG A 70 -1.44 6.84 5.86
N TRP A 71 -0.88 7.66 4.97
CA TRP A 71 -0.90 9.11 5.13
C TRP A 71 -2.29 9.65 4.81
N SER A 72 -2.61 10.84 5.33
CA SER A 72 -3.80 11.56 4.89
C SER A 72 -3.75 11.86 3.39
N GLU A 73 -4.90 12.13 2.77
CA GLU A 73 -4.98 12.45 1.34
C GLU A 73 -4.39 13.82 1.00
N ARG A 74 -3.92 14.57 2.00
CA ARG A 74 -3.32 15.88 1.78
C ARG A 74 -1.98 15.73 1.05
N PRO A 75 -1.77 16.46 -0.06
CA PRO A 75 -0.49 16.44 -0.75
C PRO A 75 0.67 16.95 0.14
N ALA A 76 1.63 16.07 0.42
CA ALA A 76 2.83 16.41 1.20
C ALA A 76 3.72 17.47 0.53
N THR A 77 3.52 17.77 -0.76
CA THR A 77 4.24 18.83 -1.48
C THR A 77 3.99 20.23 -0.93
N ARG A 78 2.89 20.42 -0.18
CA ARG A 78 2.53 21.70 0.44
C ARG A 78 2.84 21.77 1.94
N LEU A 79 3.29 20.67 2.54
CA LEU A 79 3.61 20.60 3.97
C LEU A 79 5.05 21.04 4.24
N ARG A 80 5.24 21.93 5.21
CA ARG A 80 6.57 22.34 5.69
C ARG A 80 7.02 21.53 6.91
N TYR A 81 6.08 21.11 7.74
CA TYR A 81 6.33 20.31 8.93
C TYR A 81 5.05 19.57 9.34
N VAL A 82 5.22 18.59 10.22
CA VAL A 82 4.16 17.99 11.03
C VAL A 82 4.59 18.03 12.49
N SER A 83 3.64 18.05 13.43
CA SER A 83 3.94 18.16 14.86
C SER A 83 3.14 17.18 15.72
N SER A 84 3.75 16.72 16.79
CA SER A 84 3.11 16.03 17.92
C SER A 84 3.55 16.73 19.19
N GLU A 85 2.64 16.92 20.15
CA GLU A 85 2.97 17.54 21.44
C GLU A 85 4.03 16.73 22.19
N ARG A 86 3.96 15.40 22.11
CA ARG A 86 4.87 14.49 22.82
C ARG A 86 6.16 14.21 22.06
N LEU A 87 6.10 14.14 20.73
CA LEU A 87 7.23 13.73 19.87
C LEU A 87 7.93 14.90 19.16
N GLY A 88 7.40 16.12 19.29
CA GLY A 88 7.97 17.33 18.73
C GLY A 88 7.62 17.55 17.25
N VAL A 89 8.43 18.37 16.59
CA VAL A 89 8.19 18.83 15.22
C VAL A 89 9.14 18.15 14.24
N VAL A 90 8.59 17.60 13.16
CA VAL A 90 9.36 17.04 12.05
C VAL A 90 9.24 17.97 10.85
N HIS A 91 10.35 18.62 10.49
CA HIS A 91 10.42 19.49 9.32
C HIS A 91 10.71 18.69 8.05
N ARG A 92 10.07 19.09 6.94
CA ARG A 92 10.37 18.54 5.62
C ARG A 92 11.81 18.91 5.22
N GLN A 93 12.64 17.89 4.99
CA GLN A 93 14.02 18.06 4.54
C GLN A 93 14.11 17.82 3.02
N GLY A 94 14.88 18.67 2.31
CA GLY A 94 15.20 18.50 0.89
C GLY A 94 14.08 18.80 -0.12
N GLY A 95 14.36 18.55 -1.40
CA GLY A 95 13.37 18.57 -2.48
C GLY A 95 12.67 17.22 -2.58
N ALA A 96 11.34 17.20 -2.48
CA ALA A 96 10.57 16.00 -2.80
C ALA A 96 10.81 15.60 -4.26
N SER A 97 10.50 14.36 -4.61
CA SER A 97 10.52 13.86 -6.00
C SER A 97 9.56 14.59 -6.96
N GLY A 98 8.87 15.65 -6.52
CA GLY A 98 7.79 16.32 -7.25
C GLY A 98 6.48 15.53 -7.29
N ARG A 99 6.46 14.27 -6.85
CA ARG A 99 5.26 13.44 -6.82
C ARG A 99 4.31 13.91 -5.73
N SER A 100 3.06 14.17 -6.09
CA SER A 100 1.98 14.47 -5.14
C SER A 100 1.48 13.23 -4.40
N GLY A 101 1.81 12.03 -4.86
CA GLY A 101 1.38 10.76 -4.28
C GLY A 101 1.90 9.52 -5.05
N ASN A 102 1.30 8.37 -4.73
CA ASN A 102 1.37 7.12 -5.54
C ASN A 102 -0.06 6.81 -6.01
N HIS A 103 -0.25 5.68 -6.70
CA HIS A 103 -1.56 5.11 -7.01
C HIS A 103 -2.54 5.24 -5.82
N THR A 104 -3.75 5.75 -6.09
CA THR A 104 -4.84 5.79 -5.11
C THR A 104 -5.41 4.38 -4.91
N ALA A 105 -6.14 4.19 -3.82
CA ALA A 105 -6.76 2.91 -3.53
C ALA A 105 -8.01 2.74 -4.41
N GLY A 106 -7.87 2.01 -5.53
CA GLY A 106 -9.01 1.50 -6.28
C GLY A 106 -9.27 2.12 -7.67
N ASP A 107 -8.57 3.18 -8.08
CA ASP A 107 -9.23 4.12 -9.01
C ASP A 107 -8.66 4.19 -10.43
N ALA A 108 -7.73 3.32 -10.82
CA ALA A 108 -7.27 3.33 -12.22
C ALA A 108 -6.74 1.97 -12.67
N TRP A 109 -7.52 1.29 -13.50
CA TRP A 109 -7.06 0.19 -14.32
C TRP A 109 -7.63 0.40 -15.73
N ALA A 110 -6.86 -0.02 -16.74
CA ALA A 110 -7.32 -0.11 -18.11
C ALA A 110 -6.66 -1.33 -18.74
N LEU A 111 -7.46 -2.20 -19.35
CA LEU A 111 -6.96 -3.26 -20.21
C LEU A 111 -7.27 -2.88 -21.66
N VAL A 112 -6.22 -2.62 -22.45
CA VAL A 112 -6.37 -2.31 -23.88
C VAL A 112 -6.04 -3.57 -24.66
N VAL A 113 -7.03 -4.08 -25.40
CA VAL A 113 -6.89 -5.25 -26.26
C VAL A 113 -7.00 -4.78 -27.71
N ALA A 114 -6.09 -5.20 -28.57
CA ALA A 114 -6.20 -4.93 -29.99
C ALA A 114 -7.33 -5.78 -30.58
N GLY A 115 -8.36 -5.14 -31.16
CA GLY A 115 -9.39 -5.83 -31.93
C GLY A 115 -9.08 -5.76 -33.43
N GLU A 116 -9.20 -6.88 -34.14
CA GLU A 116 -9.26 -6.86 -35.60
C GLU A 116 -10.69 -6.50 -36.04
N GLY A 117 -10.85 -5.40 -36.78
CA GLY A 117 -12.00 -5.21 -37.67
C GLY A 117 -13.25 -4.47 -37.19
N GLY A 118 -13.26 -3.72 -36.07
CA GLY A 118 -14.47 -2.95 -35.72
C GLY A 118 -14.42 -2.21 -34.38
N VAL A 119 -15.45 -1.39 -34.17
CA VAL A 119 -15.67 -0.52 -32.99
C VAL A 119 -15.31 -1.23 -31.68
N VAL A 120 -14.28 -0.74 -30.99
CA VAL A 120 -13.92 -1.20 -29.65
C VAL A 120 -14.95 -0.63 -28.69
N GLN A 121 -15.76 -1.50 -28.06
CA GLN A 121 -16.65 -1.10 -26.99
C GLN A 121 -15.88 -1.13 -25.67
N ALA A 122 -16.01 -0.06 -24.88
CA ALA A 122 -15.58 -0.08 -23.50
C ALA A 122 -16.47 -1.08 -22.74
N LEU A 123 -15.83 -2.00 -22.01
CA LEU A 123 -16.52 -2.95 -21.15
C LEU A 123 -16.25 -2.55 -19.70
N GLU A 124 -17.33 -2.42 -18.93
CA GLU A 124 -17.27 -2.27 -17.49
C GLU A 124 -17.29 -3.67 -16.85
N PRO A 125 -16.35 -4.00 -15.95
CA PRO A 125 -16.38 -5.26 -15.23
C PRO A 125 -17.65 -5.39 -14.39
N SER A 126 -18.17 -6.61 -14.31
CA SER A 126 -19.31 -6.96 -13.45
C SER A 126 -19.00 -6.89 -11.95
N ARG A 127 -17.71 -6.82 -11.58
CA ARG A 127 -17.22 -6.71 -10.20
C ARG A 127 -15.97 -5.84 -10.12
N PRO A 128 -15.64 -5.29 -8.93
CA PRO A 128 -14.36 -4.61 -8.72
C PRO A 128 -13.19 -5.48 -9.18
N PRO A 129 -12.37 -4.99 -10.13
CA PRO A 129 -11.24 -5.74 -10.65
C PRO A 129 -10.10 -5.76 -9.65
N ARG A 130 -9.37 -6.88 -9.63
CA ARG A 130 -8.16 -7.06 -8.84
C ARG A 130 -6.98 -7.21 -9.78
N LEU A 131 -5.79 -6.86 -9.31
CA LEU A 131 -4.57 -6.96 -10.12
C LEU A 131 -4.35 -8.39 -10.68
N VAL A 132 -4.68 -9.41 -9.89
CA VAL A 132 -4.53 -10.82 -10.29
C VAL A 132 -5.45 -11.23 -11.45
N ASP A 133 -6.56 -10.52 -11.65
CA ASP A 133 -7.53 -10.81 -12.69
C ASP A 133 -7.00 -10.46 -14.09
N VAL A 134 -6.01 -9.56 -14.18
CA VAL A 134 -5.38 -9.17 -15.46
C VAL A 134 -4.73 -10.37 -16.14
N ALA A 135 -3.94 -11.16 -15.41
CA ALA A 135 -3.29 -12.33 -15.96
C ALA A 135 -4.31 -13.39 -16.42
N ALA A 136 -5.36 -13.61 -15.62
CA ALA A 136 -6.45 -14.51 -15.98
C ALA A 136 -7.18 -14.07 -17.26
N THR A 137 -7.43 -12.77 -17.41
CA THR A 137 -8.07 -12.18 -18.58
C THR A 137 -7.21 -12.36 -19.84
N VAL A 138 -5.89 -12.12 -19.75
CA VAL A 138 -4.98 -12.33 -20.89
C VAL A 138 -4.93 -13.80 -21.31
N CYS A 139 -4.91 -14.74 -20.35
CA CYS A 139 -4.95 -16.18 -20.66
C CYS A 139 -6.22 -16.55 -21.43
N GLU A 140 -7.38 -16.04 -21.03
CA GLU A 140 -8.65 -16.28 -21.72
C GLU A 140 -8.64 -15.72 -23.15
N LEU A 141 -8.27 -14.45 -23.32
CA LEU A 141 -8.25 -13.79 -24.62
C LEU A 141 -7.28 -14.43 -25.63
N THR A 142 -6.20 -15.04 -25.13
CA THR A 142 -5.16 -15.65 -25.98
C THR A 142 -5.32 -17.16 -26.14
N GLY A 143 -6.30 -17.78 -25.47
CA GLY A 143 -6.44 -19.25 -25.41
C GLY A 143 -5.28 -19.95 -24.67
N THR A 144 -4.46 -19.22 -23.90
CA THR A 144 -3.34 -19.77 -23.15
C THR A 144 -3.86 -20.49 -21.89
N PRO A 145 -3.40 -21.72 -21.58
CA PRO A 145 -3.81 -22.40 -20.34
C PRO A 145 -3.45 -21.60 -19.09
N ARG A 146 -4.46 -21.28 -18.25
CA ARG A 146 -4.29 -20.45 -17.04
C ARG A 146 -3.55 -21.13 -15.88
N GLY A 147 -3.45 -22.46 -15.89
CA GLY A 147 -2.88 -23.22 -14.77
C GLY A 147 -3.51 -22.87 -13.41
N GLN A 148 -2.67 -22.59 -12.41
CA GLN A 148 -3.07 -22.22 -11.05
C GLN A 148 -2.93 -20.70 -10.78
N LEU A 149 -3.01 -19.87 -11.83
CA LEU A 149 -3.00 -18.42 -11.63
C LEU A 149 -4.18 -17.98 -10.75
N PRO A 150 -3.95 -17.10 -9.76
CA PRO A 150 -5.02 -16.51 -8.98
C PRO A 150 -5.83 -15.52 -9.84
N GLY A 151 -7.05 -15.22 -9.42
CA GLY A 151 -7.94 -14.29 -10.11
C GLY A 151 -8.94 -14.98 -11.03
N GLU A 152 -9.84 -14.20 -11.59
CA GLU A 152 -10.81 -14.63 -12.59
C GLU A 152 -10.78 -13.62 -13.75
N PRO A 153 -11.05 -14.03 -14.99
CA PRO A 153 -11.11 -13.11 -16.11
C PRO A 153 -12.13 -11.98 -15.89
N LEU A 154 -11.81 -10.78 -16.38
CA LEU A 154 -12.64 -9.58 -16.24
C LEU A 154 -13.60 -9.37 -17.41
N LEU A 155 -13.34 -10.04 -18.54
CA LEU A 155 -14.07 -9.85 -19.81
C LEU A 155 -14.92 -11.06 -20.19
N GLY A 156 -15.17 -11.94 -19.21
CA GLY A 156 -16.14 -13.04 -19.31
C GLY A 156 -17.57 -12.55 -19.17
#